data_AF-A0A376M0E7-F1
#
_entry.id   AF-A0A376M0E7-F1
#
_cell.length_a   1.000
_cell.length_b   1.000
_cell.length_c   1.000
_cell.angle_alpha   90.00
_cell.angle_beta   90.00
_cell.angle_gamma   90.00
#
_symmetry.space_group_name_H-M   'P 1'
#
loop_
_entity.id
_entity.type
_entity.pdbx_description
1 polymer ?
#
loop_
_entity_poly.entity_id
_entity_poly.type
_entity_poly.pdbx_seq_one_letter_code
_entity_poly.pdbx_strand_id
1 'polypeptide(L)'
;MVAGADIPVSVLLADEFGNPVNDGLDLLTDDAVYLQNVEKKHWSSWTFVGDGRYERTYMAYKEGENLNSYLHINGWYVDGQPSYTILPFVEVESLSVNGAKFRAADGFPKTGFDGAKFTLILTHNMKNTDYNWTSGIQGIQVDSNGMVTLEYILKNEITITGTPKSNKGNKVTYRFSLQKWFLPQGDFQEAWSVINSYCSDRGYRLPSSTDIVGSATSGAVPRKVGSLWGEYGNLTSYDGIFRSEHYWLDSGMIFYPGDGHLSIASRSSALCLQEF
;
A
#
# COMPACT_ATOMS: atom_id res chain seq x y z
N MET A 1 20.79 -4.56 -0.17
CA MET A 1 20.16 -3.52 -1.04
C MET A 1 18.87 -4.07 -1.61
N VAL A 2 18.14 -3.34 -2.45
CA VAL A 2 16.87 -3.77 -3.06
C VAL A 2 16.99 -3.74 -4.58
N ALA A 3 16.28 -4.62 -5.28
CA ALA A 3 16.14 -4.54 -6.73
C ALA A 3 15.59 -3.16 -7.16
N GLY A 4 16.14 -2.62 -8.24
CA GLY A 4 15.91 -1.26 -8.74
C GLY A 4 16.76 -0.16 -8.06
N ALA A 5 17.50 -0.48 -6.99
CA ALA A 5 18.31 0.52 -6.29
C ALA A 5 19.69 0.74 -6.92
N ASP A 6 20.17 1.98 -6.80
CA ASP A 6 21.56 2.33 -7.09
C ASP A 6 22.50 1.73 -6.06
N ILE A 7 23.67 1.29 -6.53
CA ILE A 7 24.73 0.70 -5.73
C ILE A 7 26.01 1.51 -5.96
N PRO A 8 26.44 2.32 -4.99
CA PRO A 8 27.79 2.89 -5.03
C PRO A 8 28.80 1.78 -4.79
N VAL A 9 29.76 1.66 -5.70
CA VAL A 9 30.83 0.66 -5.64
C VAL A 9 32.15 1.39 -5.56
N SER A 10 32.96 1.02 -4.57
CA SER A 10 34.29 1.59 -4.34
C SER A 10 35.36 0.53 -4.60
N VAL A 11 36.37 0.90 -5.37
CA VAL A 11 37.59 0.11 -5.58
C VAL A 11 38.75 0.86 -4.93
N LEU A 12 39.56 0.15 -4.15
CA LEU A 12 40.81 0.65 -3.59
C LEU A 12 41.98 0.03 -4.38
N LEU A 13 42.78 0.87 -5.01
CA LEU A 13 44.02 0.49 -5.68
C LEU A 13 45.21 0.90 -4.80
N ALA A 14 46.03 -0.07 -4.42
CA ALA A 14 47.26 0.14 -3.68
C ALA A 14 48.38 -0.75 -4.25
N ASP A 15 49.62 -0.29 -4.13
CA ASP A 15 50.80 -1.08 -4.52
C ASP A 15 51.13 -2.17 -3.48
N GLU A 16 52.19 -2.95 -3.73
CA GLU A 16 52.64 -4.02 -2.84
C GLU A 16 53.08 -3.54 -1.44
N PHE A 17 53.36 -2.25 -1.29
CA PHE A 17 53.74 -1.60 -0.03
C PHE A 17 52.56 -0.93 0.68
N GLY A 18 51.35 -1.00 0.09
CA GLY A 18 50.14 -0.38 0.60
C GLY A 18 50.02 1.12 0.29
N ASN A 19 50.86 1.67 -0.60
CA ASN A 19 50.72 3.06 -1.03
C ASN A 19 49.55 3.19 -2.02
N PRO A 20 48.73 4.25 -1.92
CA PRO A 20 47.60 4.45 -2.82
C PRO A 20 48.04 4.74 -4.26
N VAL A 21 47.36 4.11 -5.23
CA VAL A 21 47.55 4.36 -6.67
C VAL A 21 46.53 5.41 -7.12
N ASN A 22 46.94 6.68 -7.18
CA ASN A 22 46.06 7.83 -7.42
C ASN A 22 45.82 8.17 -8.91
N ASP A 23 46.60 7.58 -9.81
CA ASP A 23 46.55 7.75 -11.28
C ASP A 23 46.09 6.47 -12.00
N GLY A 24 45.42 5.57 -11.29
CA GLY A 24 44.98 4.26 -11.76
C GLY A 24 43.63 4.24 -12.49
N LEU A 25 43.07 5.38 -12.91
CA LEU A 25 41.76 5.41 -13.57
C LEU A 25 41.71 4.57 -14.85
N ASP A 26 42.80 4.56 -15.63
CA ASP A 26 42.92 3.79 -16.87
C ASP A 26 42.92 2.26 -16.64
N LEU A 27 43.20 1.81 -15.41
CA LEU A 27 43.10 0.40 -15.01
C LEU A 27 41.64 -0.05 -14.84
N LEU A 28 40.75 0.89 -14.54
CA LEU A 28 39.33 0.64 -14.27
C LEU A 28 38.52 0.80 -15.55
N THR A 29 38.72 -0.15 -16.48
CA THR A 29 37.88 -0.25 -17.66
C THR A 29 36.40 -0.48 -17.30
N ASP A 30 35.53 -0.35 -18.29
CA ASP A 30 34.09 -0.50 -18.08
C ASP A 30 33.68 -1.88 -17.54
N ASP A 31 34.48 -2.91 -17.79
CA ASP A 31 34.24 -4.29 -17.33
C ASP A 31 35.21 -4.74 -16.23
N ALA A 32 35.99 -3.81 -15.65
CA ALA A 32 36.95 -4.12 -14.61
C ALA A 32 36.30 -4.67 -13.34
N VAL A 33 35.05 -4.31 -13.06
CA VAL A 33 34.31 -4.83 -11.90
C VAL A 33 33.12 -5.64 -12.38
N TYR A 34 33.06 -6.90 -11.94
CA TYR A 34 31.90 -7.75 -12.10
C TYR A 34 31.14 -7.83 -10.78
N LEU A 35 29.83 -7.60 -10.83
CA LEU A 35 28.93 -7.96 -9.74
C LEU A 35 27.73 -8.72 -10.33
N GLN A 36 27.32 -9.80 -9.68
CA GLN A 36 26.19 -10.62 -10.12
C GLN A 36 24.83 -9.93 -9.90
N ASN A 37 23.89 -10.01 -10.85
CA ASN A 37 22.55 -9.40 -10.75
C ASN A 37 22.52 -7.86 -10.67
N VAL A 38 23.60 -7.20 -11.10
CA VAL A 38 23.61 -5.75 -11.30
C VAL A 38 23.99 -5.43 -12.73
N GLU A 39 23.64 -4.22 -13.15
CA GLU A 39 24.08 -3.64 -14.41
C GLU A 39 24.75 -2.28 -14.19
N LYS A 40 25.57 -1.88 -15.14
CA LYS A 40 26.23 -0.58 -15.14
C LYS A 40 25.16 0.50 -15.29
N LYS A 41 25.16 1.48 -14.38
CA LYS A 41 24.20 2.58 -14.48
C LYS A 41 24.54 3.45 -15.69
N HIS A 42 23.53 3.75 -16.50
CA HIS A 42 23.69 4.63 -17.66
C HIS A 42 24.25 5.99 -17.23
N TRP A 43 25.21 6.52 -18.00
CA TRP A 43 25.94 7.77 -17.69
C TRP A 43 26.79 7.74 -16.42
N SER A 44 27.10 6.57 -15.85
CA SER A 44 28.05 6.44 -14.74
C SER A 44 29.41 5.92 -15.22
N SER A 45 30.48 6.62 -14.86
CA SER A 45 31.88 6.26 -15.07
C SER A 45 32.63 6.20 -13.73
N TRP A 46 33.81 5.59 -13.73
CA TRP A 46 34.71 5.66 -12.58
C TRP A 46 35.16 7.10 -12.31
N THR A 47 35.18 7.48 -11.04
CA THR A 47 35.69 8.77 -10.57
C THR A 47 36.67 8.55 -9.43
N PHE A 48 37.83 9.19 -9.49
CA PHE A 48 38.77 9.20 -8.38
C PHE A 48 38.22 10.04 -7.22
N VAL A 49 38.24 9.49 -6.00
CA VAL A 49 37.72 10.14 -4.79
C VAL A 49 38.79 10.37 -3.70
N GLY A 50 40.06 10.08 -3.99
CA GLY A 50 41.18 10.26 -3.07
C GLY A 50 41.76 8.95 -2.54
N ASP A 51 43.02 8.96 -2.11
CA ASP A 51 43.70 7.84 -1.43
C ASP A 51 43.56 6.48 -2.14
N GLY A 52 43.79 6.47 -3.46
CA GLY A 52 43.70 5.27 -4.29
C GLY A 52 42.27 4.73 -4.46
N ARG A 53 41.25 5.49 -4.05
CA ARG A 53 39.85 5.10 -4.14
C ARG A 53 39.20 5.65 -5.40
N TYR A 54 38.42 4.79 -6.04
CA TYR A 54 37.63 5.10 -7.20
C TYR A 54 36.21 4.61 -6.98
N GLU A 55 35.24 5.40 -7.40
CA GLU A 55 33.83 5.07 -7.24
C GLU A 55 33.09 5.08 -8.57
N ARG A 56 32.11 4.19 -8.69
CA ARG A 56 31.13 4.15 -9.78
C ARG A 56 29.79 3.68 -9.23
N THR A 57 28.70 4.07 -9.88
CA THR A 57 27.36 3.59 -9.55
C THR A 57 26.90 2.48 -10.49
N TYR A 58 26.35 1.42 -9.90
CA TYR A 58 25.66 0.32 -10.57
C TYR A 58 24.19 0.33 -10.18
N MET A 59 23.36 -0.49 -10.83
CA MET A 59 21.96 -0.68 -10.48
C MET A 59 21.66 -2.16 -10.29
N ALA A 60 21.06 -2.52 -9.16
CA ALA A 60 20.56 -3.88 -8.91
C ALA A 60 19.36 -4.15 -9.80
N TYR A 61 19.46 -5.03 -10.79
CA TYR A 61 18.29 -5.34 -11.63
C TYR A 61 17.51 -6.57 -11.14
N LYS A 62 18.12 -7.43 -10.32
CA LYS A 62 17.50 -8.69 -9.87
C LYS A 62 17.87 -9.07 -8.44
N GLU A 63 16.90 -9.56 -7.68
CA GLU A 63 17.09 -10.10 -6.34
C GLU A 63 17.95 -11.38 -6.32
N GLY A 64 18.64 -11.61 -5.20
CA GLY A 64 19.45 -12.81 -5.00
C GLY A 64 20.26 -12.77 -3.71
N GLU A 65 20.61 -13.95 -3.23
CA GLU A 65 21.42 -14.18 -2.04
C GLU A 65 22.77 -14.81 -2.42
N ASN A 66 23.79 -14.61 -1.57
CA ASN A 66 25.14 -15.12 -1.79
C ASN A 66 25.72 -14.73 -3.16
N LEU A 67 25.48 -13.49 -3.59
CA LEU A 67 25.91 -12.97 -4.89
C LEU A 67 27.40 -12.66 -4.86
N ASN A 68 28.08 -13.02 -5.95
CA ASN A 68 29.52 -12.88 -6.07
C ASN A 68 29.93 -11.55 -6.74
N SER A 69 31.13 -11.11 -6.41
CA SER A 69 31.79 -9.94 -7.00
C SER A 69 33.28 -10.19 -7.18
N TYR A 70 33.89 -9.63 -8.21
CA TYR A 70 35.35 -9.62 -8.39
C TYR A 70 35.80 -8.38 -9.15
N LEU A 71 37.06 -8.03 -8.93
CA LEU A 71 37.81 -7.04 -9.70
C LEU A 71 38.75 -7.78 -10.66
N HIS A 72 38.70 -7.42 -11.93
CA HIS A 72 39.56 -7.95 -12.99
C HIS A 72 40.32 -6.82 -13.67
N ILE A 73 41.63 -6.74 -13.43
CA ILE A 73 42.51 -5.70 -13.99
C ILE A 73 43.70 -6.41 -14.65
N ASN A 74 43.96 -6.17 -15.93
CA ASN A 74 45.14 -6.68 -16.64
C ASN A 74 45.41 -8.19 -16.47
N GLY A 75 44.36 -9.02 -16.42
CA GLY A 75 44.48 -10.47 -16.21
C GLY A 75 44.55 -10.91 -14.74
N TRP A 76 44.61 -9.98 -13.80
CA TRP A 76 44.59 -10.25 -12.37
C TRP A 76 43.16 -10.29 -11.85
N TYR A 77 42.85 -11.31 -11.05
CA TYR A 77 41.58 -11.42 -10.34
C TYR A 77 41.79 -11.15 -8.86
N VAL A 78 41.01 -10.21 -8.34
CA VAL A 78 40.89 -9.98 -6.91
C VAL A 78 39.45 -10.26 -6.54
N ASP A 79 39.24 -11.26 -5.68
CA ASP A 79 37.92 -11.54 -5.14
C ASP A 79 37.38 -10.28 -4.45
N GLY A 80 36.13 -9.95 -4.73
CA GLY A 80 35.45 -8.84 -4.07
C GLY A 80 35.07 -9.19 -2.63
N GLN A 81 34.10 -8.46 -2.09
CA GLN A 81 33.50 -8.82 -0.79
C GLN A 81 32.95 -10.27 -0.84
N PRO A 82 33.00 -11.02 0.28
CA PRO A 82 32.76 -12.47 0.29
C PRO A 82 31.37 -12.89 -0.22
N SER A 83 30.35 -12.04 -0.09
CA SER A 83 29.11 -12.08 -0.88
C SER A 83 28.21 -10.89 -0.53
N TYR A 84 27.18 -10.63 -1.33
CA TYR A 84 26.14 -9.65 -1.01
C TYR A 84 24.74 -10.15 -1.36
N THR A 85 23.73 -9.41 -0.87
CA THR A 85 22.31 -9.72 -1.05
C THR A 85 21.56 -8.54 -1.66
N ILE A 86 20.80 -8.82 -2.71
CA ILE A 86 19.79 -7.92 -3.27
C ILE A 86 18.42 -8.49 -2.86
N LEU A 87 17.68 -7.72 -2.06
CA LEU A 87 16.32 -8.06 -1.63
C LEU A 87 15.31 -7.68 -2.71
N PRO A 88 14.14 -8.34 -2.77
CA PRO A 88 13.06 -7.94 -3.66
C PRO A 88 12.51 -6.56 -3.26
N PHE A 89 11.97 -5.83 -4.23
CA PHE A 89 11.22 -4.60 -3.97
C PHE A 89 9.80 -4.94 -3.55
N VAL A 90 9.45 -4.61 -2.30
CA VAL A 90 8.17 -5.02 -1.71
C VAL A 90 7.14 -3.91 -1.85
N GLU A 91 5.96 -4.25 -2.33
CA GLU A 91 4.82 -3.36 -2.50
C GLU A 91 3.56 -3.97 -1.89
N VAL A 92 2.50 -3.18 -1.74
CA VAL A 92 1.16 -3.73 -1.47
C VAL A 92 0.57 -4.21 -2.79
N GLU A 93 0.38 -5.51 -2.91
CA GLU A 93 -0.20 -6.16 -4.09
C GLU A 93 -1.72 -6.02 -4.10
N SER A 94 -2.33 -6.35 -2.97
CA SER A 94 -3.79 -6.42 -2.83
C SER A 94 -4.24 -6.14 -1.40
N LEU A 95 -5.56 -6.01 -1.23
CA LEU A 95 -6.21 -5.72 0.04
C LEU A 95 -7.28 -6.77 0.29
N SER A 96 -7.26 -7.38 1.47
CA SER A 96 -8.27 -8.33 1.92
C SER A 96 -9.33 -7.64 2.75
N VAL A 97 -10.59 -7.82 2.38
CA VAL A 97 -11.74 -7.15 3.01
C VAL A 97 -12.91 -8.13 3.06
N ASN A 98 -13.23 -8.62 4.25
CA ASN A 98 -14.41 -9.46 4.47
C ASN A 98 -14.55 -10.59 3.41
N GLY A 99 -13.51 -11.40 3.27
CA GLY A 99 -13.43 -12.53 2.32
C GLY A 99 -13.15 -12.17 0.86
N ALA A 100 -13.15 -10.89 0.47
CA ALA A 100 -12.81 -10.45 -0.89
C ALA A 100 -11.37 -9.90 -0.97
N LYS A 101 -10.81 -9.89 -2.18
CA LYS A 101 -9.52 -9.26 -2.48
C LYS A 101 -9.68 -8.19 -3.56
N PHE A 102 -9.07 -7.03 -3.34
CA PHE A 102 -8.99 -5.93 -4.29
C PHE A 102 -7.53 -5.65 -4.66
N ARG A 103 -7.24 -5.32 -5.91
CA ARG A 103 -5.87 -4.93 -6.27
C ARG A 103 -5.60 -3.56 -5.69
N ALA A 104 -4.38 -3.34 -5.19
CA ALA A 104 -3.97 -2.02 -4.71
C ALA A 104 -4.09 -0.95 -5.81
N ALA A 105 -3.84 -1.33 -7.06
CA ALA A 105 -3.94 -0.47 -8.23
C ALA A 105 -5.38 -0.03 -8.57
N ASP A 106 -6.42 -0.70 -8.05
CA ASP A 106 -7.82 -0.35 -8.32
C ASP A 106 -8.28 0.89 -7.50
N GLY A 107 -7.41 1.42 -6.63
CA GLY A 107 -7.65 2.66 -5.90
C GLY A 107 -8.60 2.54 -4.71
N PHE A 108 -8.73 1.33 -4.16
CA PHE A 108 -9.46 1.05 -2.92
C PHE A 108 -8.84 1.80 -1.71
N PRO A 109 -9.59 2.09 -0.64
CA PRO A 109 -11.03 2.28 -0.65
C PRO A 109 -11.38 3.68 -1.19
N LYS A 110 -12.58 3.81 -1.78
CA LYS A 110 -13.20 5.09 -2.12
C LYS A 110 -14.29 5.49 -1.13
N THR A 111 -14.81 4.53 -0.37
CA THR A 111 -15.80 4.75 0.66
C THR A 111 -15.20 4.48 2.04
N GLY A 112 -15.83 4.98 3.10
CA GLY A 112 -15.40 4.70 4.46
C GLY A 112 -16.54 4.90 5.46
N PHE A 113 -16.37 4.34 6.65
CA PHE A 113 -17.21 4.55 7.82
C PHE A 113 -16.35 4.28 9.07
N ASP A 114 -16.82 4.74 10.22
CA ASP A 114 -16.13 4.51 11.50
C ASP A 114 -16.08 3.01 11.80
N GLY A 115 -14.86 2.48 11.94
CA GLY A 115 -14.54 1.07 12.14
C GLY A 115 -14.48 0.23 10.85
N ALA A 116 -14.43 0.85 9.67
CA ALA A 116 -14.13 0.16 8.43
C ALA A 116 -12.72 -0.44 8.46
N LYS A 117 -12.59 -1.72 8.09
CA LYS A 117 -11.33 -2.49 8.20
C LYS A 117 -10.95 -3.21 6.91
N PHE A 118 -9.65 -3.22 6.62
CA PHE A 118 -9.05 -4.00 5.53
C PHE A 118 -7.60 -4.38 5.86
N THR A 119 -7.10 -5.48 5.30
CA THR A 119 -5.73 -5.96 5.55
C THR A 119 -4.89 -5.85 4.28
N LEU A 120 -3.70 -5.27 4.41
CA LEU A 120 -2.72 -5.18 3.32
C LEU A 120 -2.14 -6.57 3.01
N ILE A 121 -1.95 -6.90 1.74
CA ILE A 121 -1.24 -8.10 1.28
C ILE A 121 -0.05 -7.65 0.45
N LEU A 122 1.14 -8.11 0.83
CA LEU A 122 2.41 -7.68 0.22
C LEU A 122 2.85 -8.61 -0.91
N THR A 123 3.61 -8.05 -1.85
CA THR A 123 4.28 -8.84 -2.90
C THR A 123 5.31 -9.81 -2.30
N HIS A 124 5.72 -10.80 -3.11
CA HIS A 124 6.74 -11.80 -2.74
C HIS A 124 6.42 -12.61 -1.47
N ASN A 125 5.14 -12.71 -1.10
CA ASN A 125 4.67 -13.38 0.12
C ASN A 125 5.31 -12.83 1.42
N MET A 126 5.71 -11.56 1.40
CA MET A 126 6.24 -10.88 2.58
C MET A 126 5.16 -10.75 3.66
N LYS A 127 5.55 -10.90 4.93
CA LYS A 127 4.61 -10.83 6.04
C LYS A 127 4.51 -9.41 6.57
N ASN A 128 3.30 -8.94 6.84
CA ASN A 128 3.10 -7.63 7.48
C ASN A 128 3.82 -7.53 8.84
N THR A 129 3.96 -8.65 9.55
CA THR A 129 4.67 -8.72 10.85
C THR A 129 6.16 -8.41 10.75
N ASP A 130 6.75 -8.43 9.56
CA ASP A 130 8.16 -8.08 9.34
C ASP A 130 8.38 -6.55 9.27
N TYR A 131 7.29 -5.78 9.31
CA TYR A 131 7.29 -4.32 9.20
C TYR A 131 6.72 -3.66 10.45
N ASN A 132 7.20 -2.44 10.73
CA ASN A 132 6.60 -1.49 11.64
C ASN A 132 5.67 -0.58 10.84
N TRP A 133 4.37 -0.70 11.06
CA TRP A 133 3.34 0.03 10.32
C TRP A 133 2.96 1.34 11.02
N THR A 134 2.70 2.37 10.23
CA THR A 134 2.13 3.64 10.69
C THR A 134 1.34 4.31 9.57
N SER A 135 0.26 5.00 9.93
CA SER A 135 -0.46 5.91 9.05
C SER A 135 0.10 7.34 9.09
N GLY A 136 0.90 7.66 10.12
CA GLY A 136 1.41 9.01 10.38
C GLY A 136 0.34 10.04 10.76
N ILE A 137 -0.93 9.64 10.90
CA ILE A 137 -2.07 10.54 11.14
C ILE A 137 -3.05 9.96 12.15
N GLN A 138 -3.74 10.82 12.88
CA GLN A 138 -4.84 10.41 13.74
C GLN A 138 -6.06 10.01 12.88
N GLY A 139 -6.80 8.99 13.33
CA GLY A 139 -8.01 8.51 12.65
C GLY A 139 -7.82 7.33 11.72
N ILE A 140 -6.58 6.90 11.52
CA ILE A 140 -6.27 5.65 10.83
C ILE A 140 -5.34 4.83 11.71
N GLN A 141 -5.82 3.68 12.18
CA GLN A 141 -5.00 2.73 12.92
C GLN A 141 -4.47 1.67 11.97
N VAL A 142 -3.24 1.22 12.20
CA VAL A 142 -2.67 0.08 11.49
C VAL A 142 -2.00 -0.83 12.50
N ASP A 143 -2.41 -2.10 12.55
CA ASP A 143 -1.85 -3.07 13.47
C ASP A 143 -0.62 -3.79 12.90
N SER A 144 0.00 -4.67 13.70
CA SER A 144 1.17 -5.45 13.30
C SER A 144 0.90 -6.50 12.22
N ASN A 145 -0.36 -6.85 11.99
CA ASN A 145 -0.79 -7.75 10.92
C ASN A 145 -1.12 -6.98 9.63
N GLY A 146 -0.91 -5.66 9.61
CA GLY A 146 -1.23 -4.80 8.47
C GLY A 146 -2.73 -4.61 8.27
N MET A 147 -3.54 -4.81 9.31
CA MET A 147 -4.96 -4.45 9.30
C MET A 147 -5.08 -2.95 9.56
N VAL A 148 -5.65 -2.25 8.59
CA VAL A 148 -5.97 -0.83 8.64
C VAL A 148 -7.41 -0.68 9.13
N THR A 149 -7.63 0.22 10.09
CA THR A 149 -8.96 0.62 10.59
C THR A 149 -9.16 2.12 10.39
N LEU A 150 -10.27 2.50 9.76
CA LEU A 150 -10.67 3.90 9.59
C LEU A 150 -11.56 4.32 10.77
N GLU A 151 -11.26 5.43 11.44
CA GLU A 151 -12.01 5.93 12.60
C GLU A 151 -12.62 7.32 12.34
N TYR A 152 -11.95 8.16 11.55
CA TYR A 152 -12.39 9.52 11.26
C TYR A 152 -12.52 9.81 9.77
N ILE A 153 -13.32 10.84 9.49
CA ILE A 153 -13.43 11.45 8.18
C ILE A 153 -12.13 12.13 7.81
N LEU A 154 -11.55 11.74 6.68
CA LEU A 154 -10.31 12.28 6.17
C LEU A 154 -10.48 12.67 4.70
N LYS A 155 -10.24 13.95 4.41
CA LYS A 155 -10.48 14.54 3.08
C LYS A 155 -9.23 14.57 2.19
N ASN A 156 -8.07 14.26 2.74
CA ASN A 156 -6.79 14.27 2.03
C ASN A 156 -6.35 12.85 1.69
N GLU A 157 -5.41 12.72 0.75
CA GLU A 157 -4.74 11.44 0.50
C GLU A 157 -4.03 10.96 1.77
N ILE A 158 -4.24 9.69 2.10
CA ILE A 158 -3.66 9.01 3.25
C ILE A 158 -2.52 8.12 2.76
N THR A 159 -1.40 8.10 3.50
CA THR A 159 -0.28 7.21 3.22
C THR A 159 -0.02 6.30 4.41
N ILE A 160 -0.21 5.00 4.22
CA ILE A 160 0.24 3.97 5.16
C ILE A 160 1.66 3.57 4.80
N THR A 161 2.55 3.52 5.79
CA THR A 161 3.96 3.18 5.61
C THR A 161 4.35 2.02 6.52
N GLY A 162 4.91 0.96 5.93
CA GLY A 162 5.56 -0.14 6.61
C GLY A 162 7.08 0.01 6.52
N THR A 163 7.77 0.19 7.65
CA THR A 163 9.24 0.22 7.71
C THR A 163 9.79 -1.15 8.11
N PRO A 164 10.70 -1.77 7.33
CA PRO A 164 11.25 -3.09 7.67
C PRO A 164 11.89 -3.11 9.05
N LYS A 165 11.53 -4.09 9.90
CA LYS A 165 12.13 -4.26 11.23
C LYS A 165 13.60 -4.67 11.18
N SER A 166 14.00 -5.35 10.11
CA SER A 166 15.39 -5.77 9.88
C SER A 166 16.32 -4.61 9.55
N ASN A 167 15.78 -3.41 9.32
CA ASN A 167 16.49 -2.26 8.74
C ASN A 167 17.10 -2.56 7.36
N LYS A 168 16.64 -3.62 6.69
CA LYS A 168 17.03 -4.00 5.32
C LYS A 168 15.77 -4.05 4.47
N GLY A 169 15.90 -3.72 3.19
CA GLY A 169 14.77 -3.67 2.26
C GLY A 169 14.22 -2.26 2.08
N ASN A 170 13.18 -2.12 1.26
CA ASN A 170 12.50 -0.84 1.04
C ASN A 170 11.37 -0.65 2.06
N LYS A 171 11.01 0.61 2.30
CA LYS A 171 9.73 0.93 2.94
C LYS A 171 8.60 0.57 1.99
N VAL A 172 7.57 -0.08 2.50
CA VAL A 172 6.34 -0.36 1.78
C VAL A 172 5.39 0.81 2.02
N THR A 173 4.75 1.32 0.97
CA THR A 173 3.78 2.40 1.09
C THR A 173 2.48 2.05 0.39
N TYR A 174 1.35 2.42 1.00
CA TYR A 174 0.03 2.32 0.40
C TYR A 174 -0.69 3.65 0.49
N ARG A 175 -1.24 4.13 -0.62
CA ARG A 175 -1.91 5.44 -0.71
C ARG A 175 -3.35 5.27 -1.13
N PHE A 176 -4.24 6.01 -0.48
CA PHE A 176 -5.65 6.04 -0.85
C PHE A 176 -6.30 7.37 -0.48
N SER A 177 -7.43 7.66 -1.13
CA SER A 177 -8.24 8.85 -0.88
C SER A 177 -9.71 8.46 -0.87
N LEU A 178 -10.39 8.85 0.20
CA LEU A 178 -11.82 8.64 0.36
C LEU A 178 -12.60 9.71 -0.40
N GLN A 179 -13.71 9.31 -1.00
CA GLN A 179 -14.66 10.19 -1.69
C GLN A 179 -15.99 10.28 -0.91
N LYS A 180 -16.32 9.24 -0.16
CA LYS A 180 -17.62 9.08 0.50
C LYS A 180 -17.44 8.54 1.91
N TRP A 181 -18.15 9.13 2.87
CA TRP A 181 -18.17 8.67 4.25
C TRP A 181 -19.59 8.40 4.74
N PHE A 182 -19.83 7.18 5.18
CA PHE A 182 -21.13 6.68 5.62
C PHE A 182 -21.25 6.72 7.14
N LEU A 183 -22.41 7.19 7.60
CA LEU A 183 -22.72 7.48 8.99
C LEU A 183 -23.99 6.72 9.38
N PRO A 184 -23.91 5.42 9.74
CA PRO A 184 -25.07 4.66 10.22
C PRO A 184 -25.55 5.23 11.56
N GLN A 185 -26.86 5.48 11.67
CA GLN A 185 -27.47 6.12 12.83
C GLN A 185 -28.33 5.14 13.61
N GLY A 186 -27.75 4.52 14.64
CA GLY A 186 -28.47 3.65 15.58
C GLY A 186 -29.34 2.59 14.90
N ASP A 187 -30.40 2.19 15.61
CA ASP A 187 -31.40 1.19 15.22
C ASP A 187 -32.83 1.74 15.25
N PHE A 188 -33.01 3.03 15.53
CA PHE A 188 -34.34 3.66 15.50
C PHE A 188 -34.86 3.71 14.06
N GLN A 189 -36.15 3.39 13.87
CA GLN A 189 -36.78 3.37 12.55
C GLN A 189 -37.90 4.39 12.45
N GLU A 190 -37.85 5.22 11.42
CA GLU A 190 -38.84 6.27 11.15
C GLU A 190 -39.24 6.30 9.67
N ALA A 191 -40.30 7.06 9.36
CA ALA A 191 -40.70 7.31 7.99
C ALA A 191 -39.59 8.01 7.18
N TRP A 192 -39.54 7.76 5.87
CA TRP A 192 -38.50 8.28 4.99
C TRP A 192 -38.32 9.80 5.11
N SER A 193 -39.40 10.58 5.14
CA SER A 193 -39.34 12.05 5.23
C SER A 193 -38.64 12.53 6.49
N VAL A 194 -38.88 11.87 7.64
CA VAL A 194 -38.25 12.19 8.92
C VAL A 194 -36.76 11.91 8.87
N ILE A 195 -36.37 10.76 8.28
CA ILE A 195 -34.98 10.34 8.17
C ILE A 195 -34.21 11.19 7.14
N ASN A 196 -34.85 11.55 6.04
CA ASN A 196 -34.27 12.46 5.05
C ASN A 196 -33.99 13.83 5.66
N SER A 197 -34.96 14.41 6.39
CA SER A 197 -34.75 15.65 7.16
C SER A 197 -33.65 15.49 8.20
N TYR A 198 -33.60 14.37 8.92
CA TYR A 198 -32.55 14.10 9.91
C TYR A 198 -31.13 14.22 9.31
N CYS A 199 -30.90 13.64 8.13
CA CYS A 199 -29.60 13.74 7.46
C CYS A 199 -29.37 15.15 6.89
N SER A 200 -30.36 15.74 6.21
CA SER A 200 -30.21 17.06 5.57
C SER A 200 -29.96 18.19 6.56
N ASP A 201 -30.63 18.17 7.72
CA ASP A 201 -30.47 19.19 8.77
C ASP A 201 -29.06 19.18 9.39
N ARG A 202 -28.32 18.09 9.19
CA ARG A 202 -26.91 17.93 9.62
C ARG A 202 -25.91 18.15 8.48
N GLY A 203 -26.38 18.56 7.30
CA GLY A 203 -25.54 18.79 6.13
C GLY A 203 -25.14 17.51 5.37
N TYR A 204 -25.85 16.40 5.60
CA TYR A 204 -25.64 15.13 4.91
C TYR A 204 -26.80 14.83 3.96
N ARG A 205 -26.63 13.83 3.10
CA ARG A 205 -27.72 13.27 2.29
C ARG A 205 -27.95 11.80 2.62
N LEU A 206 -29.11 11.27 2.22
CA LEU A 206 -29.27 9.82 2.13
C LEU A 206 -28.45 9.29 0.95
N PRO A 207 -27.88 8.08 1.06
CA PRO A 207 -27.17 7.43 -0.03
C PRO A 207 -28.15 6.96 -1.11
N SER A 208 -27.68 6.99 -2.35
CA SER A 208 -28.35 6.36 -3.49
C SER A 208 -28.05 4.86 -3.53
N SER A 209 -28.82 4.09 -4.31
CA SER A 209 -28.50 2.68 -4.56
C SER A 209 -27.09 2.51 -5.15
N THR A 210 -26.64 3.43 -6.00
CA THR A 210 -25.28 3.40 -6.56
C THR A 210 -24.19 3.65 -5.53
N ASP A 211 -24.46 4.43 -4.48
CA ASP A 211 -23.53 4.62 -3.36
C ASP A 211 -23.32 3.34 -2.56
N ILE A 212 -24.30 2.43 -2.58
CA ILE A 212 -24.31 1.20 -1.77
C ILE A 212 -23.80 0.00 -2.57
N VAL A 213 -24.40 -0.28 -3.74
CA VAL A 213 -24.17 -1.52 -4.51
C VAL A 213 -23.51 -1.28 -5.87
N GLY A 214 -23.28 -0.03 -6.27
CA GLY A 214 -22.60 0.34 -7.53
C GLY A 214 -23.39 0.11 -8.82
N SER A 215 -24.42 -0.75 -8.83
CA SER A 215 -25.36 -0.95 -9.95
C SER A 215 -26.64 -1.65 -9.48
N ALA A 216 -27.76 -1.48 -10.19
CA ALA A 216 -28.98 -2.24 -9.90
C ALA A 216 -28.77 -3.73 -10.21
N THR A 217 -28.86 -4.60 -9.20
CA THR A 217 -28.68 -6.04 -9.37
C THR A 217 -29.92 -6.82 -8.92
N SER A 218 -30.42 -7.69 -9.79
CA SER A 218 -31.33 -8.78 -9.44
C SER A 218 -30.49 -10.00 -9.05
N GLY A 219 -29.89 -10.00 -7.86
CA GLY A 219 -29.01 -11.08 -7.40
C GLY A 219 -27.95 -10.62 -6.40
N ALA A 220 -26.96 -11.48 -6.15
CA ALA A 220 -25.85 -11.17 -5.25
C ALA A 220 -25.11 -9.90 -5.68
N VAL A 221 -24.87 -9.00 -4.73
CA VAL A 221 -24.20 -7.73 -5.00
C VAL A 221 -22.72 -7.99 -5.33
N PRO A 222 -22.20 -7.48 -6.46
CA PRO A 222 -20.79 -7.65 -6.81
C PRO A 222 -19.89 -6.85 -5.87
N ARG A 223 -18.76 -7.45 -5.48
CA ARG A 223 -17.71 -6.76 -4.72
C ARG A 223 -16.90 -5.87 -5.68
N LYS A 224 -17.03 -4.55 -5.55
CA LYS A 224 -16.38 -3.55 -6.42
C LYS A 224 -16.03 -2.27 -5.65
N VAL A 225 -14.87 -1.70 -5.98
CA VAL A 225 -14.42 -0.39 -5.52
C VAL A 225 -15.40 0.72 -5.94
N GLY A 226 -15.67 1.67 -5.04
CA GLY A 226 -16.53 2.84 -5.31
C GLY A 226 -17.93 2.81 -4.67
N SER A 227 -18.30 1.73 -3.98
CA SER A 227 -19.61 1.61 -3.31
C SER A 227 -19.45 0.92 -1.96
N LEU A 228 -20.28 1.29 -0.96
CA LEU A 228 -20.13 0.84 0.42
C LEU A 228 -20.13 -0.68 0.56
N TRP A 229 -21.20 -1.34 0.13
CA TRP A 229 -21.31 -2.79 0.25
C TRP A 229 -20.37 -3.49 -0.73
N GLY A 230 -20.16 -2.91 -1.92
CA GLY A 230 -19.18 -3.43 -2.88
C GLY A 230 -17.77 -3.53 -2.27
N GLU A 231 -17.33 -2.51 -1.54
CA GLU A 231 -16.01 -2.47 -0.90
C GLU A 231 -15.93 -3.37 0.33
N TYR A 232 -16.90 -3.28 1.23
CA TYR A 232 -16.80 -3.88 2.57
C TYR A 232 -17.59 -5.18 2.76
N GLY A 233 -18.48 -5.53 1.83
CA GLY A 233 -19.32 -6.72 1.91
C GLY A 233 -20.31 -6.65 3.06
N ASN A 234 -20.57 -7.79 3.70
CA ASN A 234 -21.47 -7.88 4.85
C ASN A 234 -21.07 -6.90 5.95
N LEU A 235 -21.84 -5.82 6.10
CA LEU A 235 -21.54 -4.74 7.05
C LEU A 235 -21.87 -5.12 8.50
N THR A 236 -22.64 -6.18 8.73
CA THR A 236 -22.94 -6.65 10.09
C THR A 236 -21.73 -7.33 10.75
N SER A 237 -20.66 -7.60 10.01
CA SER A 237 -19.41 -8.14 10.56
C SER A 237 -18.51 -7.08 11.21
N TYR A 238 -18.89 -5.80 11.14
CA TYR A 238 -18.09 -4.69 11.66
C TYR A 238 -18.60 -4.25 13.05
N ASP A 239 -18.32 -5.07 14.07
CA ASP A 239 -18.43 -4.76 15.51
C ASP A 239 -19.72 -4.02 15.97
N GLY A 240 -20.86 -4.32 15.33
CA GLY A 240 -22.13 -3.68 15.69
C GLY A 240 -22.23 -2.19 15.33
N ILE A 241 -21.48 -1.73 14.31
CA ILE A 241 -21.62 -0.37 13.76
C ILE A 241 -22.95 -0.25 12.99
N PHE A 242 -23.27 -1.26 12.18
CA PHE A 242 -24.53 -1.38 11.46
C PHE A 242 -25.52 -2.20 12.29
N ARG A 243 -26.24 -1.52 13.18
CA ARG A 243 -27.16 -2.15 14.17
C ARG A 243 -28.58 -2.38 13.66
N SER A 244 -29.01 -1.63 12.67
CA SER A 244 -30.36 -1.77 12.14
C SER A 244 -30.45 -2.90 11.12
N GLU A 245 -31.64 -3.51 11.02
CA GLU A 245 -31.94 -4.52 10.02
C GLU A 245 -31.84 -3.98 8.59
N HIS A 246 -32.22 -2.72 8.39
CA HIS A 246 -32.14 -2.05 7.10
C HIS A 246 -32.09 -0.53 7.24
N TYR A 247 -31.58 0.13 6.19
CA TYR A 247 -31.35 1.57 6.15
C TYR A 247 -32.03 2.22 4.95
N TRP A 248 -32.53 3.45 5.12
CA TRP A 248 -33.15 4.22 4.03
C TRP A 248 -32.12 4.66 2.98
N LEU A 249 -32.57 4.65 1.73
CA LEU A 249 -31.92 5.28 0.57
C LEU A 249 -32.69 6.53 0.13
N ASP A 250 -32.06 7.38 -0.67
CA ASP A 250 -32.65 8.60 -1.21
C ASP A 250 -33.92 8.38 -2.04
N SER A 251 -34.04 7.21 -2.68
CA SER A 251 -35.18 6.83 -3.52
C SER A 251 -36.43 6.43 -2.73
N GLY A 252 -36.34 6.31 -1.39
CA GLY A 252 -37.38 5.69 -0.57
C GLY A 252 -37.33 4.17 -0.55
N MET A 253 -36.29 3.57 -1.12
CA MET A 253 -35.98 2.15 -0.92
C MET A 253 -35.16 1.93 0.35
N ILE A 254 -35.12 0.69 0.81
CA ILE A 254 -34.25 0.26 1.92
C ILE A 254 -33.12 -0.64 1.42
N PHE A 255 -32.02 -0.66 2.15
CA PHE A 255 -30.87 -1.54 1.95
C PHE A 255 -30.63 -2.41 3.19
N TYR A 256 -30.34 -3.69 2.99
CA TYR A 256 -29.95 -4.62 4.04
C TYR A 256 -28.41 -4.69 4.15
N PRO A 257 -27.81 -4.35 5.30
CA PRO A 257 -26.36 -4.34 5.49
C PRO A 257 -25.70 -5.73 5.38
N GLY A 258 -26.46 -6.80 5.63
CA GLY A 258 -25.97 -8.18 5.62
C GLY A 258 -25.55 -8.69 4.24
N ASP A 259 -26.34 -8.38 3.22
CA ASP A 259 -26.25 -8.99 1.88
C ASP A 259 -26.32 -7.96 0.73
N GLY A 260 -26.58 -6.70 1.05
CA GLY A 260 -26.67 -5.62 0.07
C GLY A 260 -27.98 -5.58 -0.71
N HIS A 261 -28.95 -6.41 -0.34
CA HIS A 261 -30.25 -6.45 -0.98
C HIS A 261 -31.00 -5.11 -0.80
N LEU A 262 -31.73 -4.72 -1.85
CA LEU A 262 -32.56 -3.53 -1.83
C LEU A 262 -34.05 -3.90 -1.86
N SER A 263 -34.86 -3.25 -1.03
CA SER A 263 -36.29 -3.54 -0.90
C SER A 263 -37.11 -2.27 -0.65
N ILE A 264 -38.39 -2.47 -0.31
CA ILE A 264 -39.31 -1.44 0.18
C ILE A 264 -39.69 -1.73 1.63
N ALA A 265 -39.95 -0.68 2.39
CA ALA A 265 -40.51 -0.75 3.73
C ALA A 265 -41.37 0.50 4.01
N SER A 266 -42.06 0.52 5.16
CA SER A 266 -42.80 1.71 5.63
C SER A 266 -41.97 2.58 6.58
N ARG A 267 -41.00 1.99 7.28
CA ARG A 267 -40.09 2.64 8.23
C ARG A 267 -38.71 1.98 8.10
N SER A 268 -37.65 2.74 8.39
CA SER A 268 -36.26 2.25 8.35
C SER A 268 -35.33 3.23 9.07
N SER A 269 -34.09 2.80 9.34
CA SER A 269 -33.09 3.61 10.04
C SER A 269 -32.31 4.55 9.11
N ALA A 270 -31.69 5.56 9.70
CA ALA A 270 -30.87 6.54 9.00
C ALA A 270 -29.48 5.97 8.68
N LEU A 271 -29.10 6.06 7.42
CA LEU A 271 -27.72 5.97 6.96
C LEU A 271 -27.45 7.29 6.27
N CYS A 272 -26.69 8.18 6.90
CA CYS A 272 -26.33 9.45 6.28
C CYS A 272 -25.00 9.31 5.52
N LEU A 273 -24.82 10.12 4.49
CA LEU A 273 -23.64 10.11 3.64
C LEU A 273 -23.08 11.54 3.50
N GLN A 274 -21.77 11.65 3.68
CA GLN A 274 -20.97 12.82 3.32
C GLN A 274 -20.09 12.52 2.10
N GLU A 275 -20.00 13.47 1.17
CA GLU A 275 -19.20 13.37 -0.05
C GLU A 275 -18.14 14.49 -0.07
N PHE A 276 -16.98 14.22 -0.69
CA PHE A 276 -15.81 15.11 -0.73
C PHE A 276 -15.32 15.39 -2.15
#